data_AF-A0A2N3BKE2-F1
#
_entry.id   AF-A0A2N3BKE2-F1
#
_cell.length_a   1.000
_cell.length_b   1.000
_cell.length_c   1.000
_cell.angle_alpha   90.00
_cell.angle_beta   90.00
_cell.angle_gamma   90.00
#
_symmetry.space_group_name_H-M   'P 1'
#
loop_
_entity.id
_entity.type
_entity.pdbx_description
1 polymer ?
#
loop_
_entity_poly.entity_id
_entity_poly.type
_entity_poly.pdbx_seq_one_letter_code
_entity_poly.pdbx_strand_id
1 'polypeptide(L)'
;PELLGLRDTSGLGKVAEAAGSGGDVIGKWRDDRPYVKSLMVIREMGAGPVLTRTFADGEVMEQRLNERRASSGRRFDIVPEDGDGYGEYLLLRTDGALAFYDNDGLIFVGAPLR
;
A
#
# COMPACT_ATOMS: atom_id res chain seq x y z
N PRO A 1 -14.53 -1.23 -32.60
CA PRO A 1 -13.35 -1.23 -31.71
C PRO A 1 -13.33 0.05 -30.88
N GLU A 2 -13.98 0.02 -29.72
CA GLU A 2 -13.97 1.13 -28.76
C GLU A 2 -13.05 0.80 -27.58
N LEU A 3 -12.09 1.69 -27.34
CA LEU A 3 -11.24 1.76 -26.16
C LEU A 3 -12.11 2.08 -24.94
N LEU A 4 -12.56 1.04 -24.23
CA LEU A 4 -13.26 1.16 -22.95
C LEU A 4 -12.26 1.40 -21.81
N GLY A 5 -12.45 2.52 -21.10
CA GLY A 5 -12.27 2.51 -19.65
C GLY A 5 -11.03 3.18 -19.05
N LEU A 6 -10.50 4.26 -19.63
CA LEU A 6 -9.71 5.23 -18.86
C LEU A 6 -10.61 6.40 -18.50
N ARG A 7 -11.32 6.34 -17.36
CA ARG A 7 -11.81 7.51 -16.63
C ARG A 7 -12.38 7.10 -15.27
N ASP A 8 -11.68 7.59 -14.25
CA ASP A 8 -12.14 7.88 -12.89
C ASP A 8 -11.55 7.01 -11.76
N THR A 9 -10.38 7.43 -11.27
CA THR A 9 -9.78 6.91 -10.02
C THR A 9 -10.37 7.57 -8.76
N SER A 10 -11.33 8.50 -8.89
CA SER A 10 -11.94 9.20 -7.73
C SER A 10 -12.76 8.26 -6.86
N GLY A 11 -13.20 7.12 -7.41
CA GLY A 11 -13.88 6.06 -6.67
C GLY A 11 -12.99 5.37 -5.62
N LEU A 12 -11.70 5.19 -5.92
CA LEU A 12 -10.77 4.49 -5.01
C LEU A 12 -10.58 5.24 -3.68
N GLY A 13 -10.58 6.58 -3.72
CA GLY A 13 -10.46 7.40 -2.52
C GLY A 13 -11.62 7.21 -1.53
N LYS A 14 -12.86 7.10 -2.04
CA LYS A 14 -14.04 6.87 -1.20
C LYS A 14 -14.10 5.48 -0.60
N VAL A 15 -13.64 4.46 -1.33
CA VAL A 15 -13.62 3.06 -0.86
C VAL A 15 -12.54 2.87 0.22
N ALA A 16 -11.36 3.48 0.07
CA ALA A 16 -10.29 3.39 1.06
C ALA A 16 -10.60 4.14 2.38
N GLU A 17 -11.45 5.17 2.36
CA GLU A 17 -11.95 5.82 3.58
C GLU A 17 -12.94 4.92 4.33
N ALA A 18 -13.72 4.10 3.63
CA ALA A 18 -14.65 3.15 4.24
C ALA A 18 -13.95 1.89 4.79
N ALA A 19 -12.84 1.47 4.18
CA ALA A 19 -12.15 0.22 4.51
C ALA A 19 -11.34 0.24 5.83
N GLY A 20 -11.09 1.40 6.45
CA GLY A 20 -10.33 1.46 7.69
C GLY A 20 -10.68 2.70 8.51
N SER A 21 -11.62 2.55 9.43
CA SER A 21 -12.18 3.63 10.26
C SER A 21 -11.45 3.83 11.60
N GLY A 22 -10.27 3.24 11.76
CA GLY A 22 -9.43 3.42 12.96
C GLY A 22 -7.97 3.67 12.59
N GLY A 23 -7.23 4.30 13.50
CA GLY A 23 -5.79 4.52 13.40
C GLY A 23 -5.36 5.78 12.66
N ASP A 24 -4.13 6.21 12.94
CA ASP A 24 -3.53 7.39 12.33
C ASP A 24 -2.97 7.04 10.95
N VAL A 25 -3.31 7.83 9.93
CA VAL A 25 -2.80 7.60 8.57
C VAL A 25 -1.32 7.96 8.51
N ILE A 26 -0.47 6.97 8.25
CA ILE A 26 0.97 7.17 8.01
C ILE A 26 1.20 7.74 6.60
N GLY A 27 0.42 7.27 5.62
CA GLY A 27 0.43 7.83 4.28
C GLY A 27 -0.48 7.10 3.31
N LYS A 28 -0.60 7.67 2.11
CA LYS A 28 -1.40 7.18 1.00
C LYS A 28 -0.55 7.21 -0.27
N TRP A 29 -0.59 6.15 -1.07
CA TRP A 29 0.18 6.03 -2.31
C TRP A 29 -0.67 5.37 -3.38
N ARG A 30 -0.35 5.65 -4.64
CA ARG A 30 -0.99 4.99 -5.78
C ARG A 30 0.02 4.10 -6.49
N ASP A 31 -0.41 2.89 -6.79
CA ASP A 31 0.27 1.99 -7.72
C ASP A 31 -0.47 2.02 -9.05
N ASP A 32 0.10 2.69 -10.04
CA ASP A 32 -0.49 2.87 -11.37
C ASP A 32 -0.02 1.82 -12.39
N ARG A 33 0.69 0.76 -11.95
CA ARG A 33 1.15 -0.30 -12.85
C ARG A 33 -0.04 -0.94 -13.58
N PRO A 34 0.11 -1.27 -14.88
CA PRO A 34 -0.90 -2.02 -15.62
C PRO A 34 -1.31 -3.28 -14.84
N TYR A 35 -2.61 -3.60 -14.86
CA TYR A 35 -3.22 -4.76 -14.20
C TYR A 35 -3.20 -4.79 -12.67
N VAL A 36 -2.46 -3.91 -11.98
CA VAL A 36 -2.49 -3.82 -10.51
C VAL A 36 -3.41 -2.69 -10.06
N LYS A 37 -3.19 -1.47 -10.55
CA LYS A 37 -3.97 -0.25 -10.25
C LYS A 37 -4.61 -0.25 -8.87
N SER A 38 -3.85 0.17 -7.84
CA SER A 38 -4.33 0.17 -6.46
C SER A 38 -4.06 1.48 -5.72
N LEU A 39 -4.94 1.79 -4.77
CA LEU A 39 -4.70 2.78 -3.72
C LEU A 39 -4.19 2.05 -2.48
N MET A 40 -3.01 2.45 -2.00
CA MET A 40 -2.37 1.88 -0.83
C MET A 40 -2.42 2.89 0.31
N VAL A 41 -2.88 2.45 1.48
CA VAL A 41 -2.93 3.27 2.70
C VAL A 41 -2.28 2.50 3.83
N ILE A 42 -1.31 3.11 4.49
CA ILE A 42 -0.74 2.55 5.74
C ILE A 42 -1.31 3.35 6.90
N ARG A 43 -1.86 2.66 7.89
CA ARG A 43 -2.35 3.25 9.15
C ARG A 43 -1.62 2.66 10.34
N GLU A 44 -1.34 3.49 11.34
CA GLU A 44 -0.89 3.04 12.65
C GLU A 44 -2.11 2.65 13.48
N MET A 45 -2.20 1.37 13.86
CA MET A 45 -3.25 0.84 14.71
C MET A 45 -2.69 0.53 16.09
N GLY A 46 -3.55 0.32 17.09
CA GLY A 46 -3.09 -0.02 18.45
C GLY A 46 -2.22 -1.29 18.53
N ALA A 47 -2.33 -2.19 17.54
CA ALA A 47 -1.54 -3.42 17.44
C ALA A 47 -0.34 -3.32 16.46
N GLY A 48 -0.08 -2.13 15.90
CA GLY A 48 0.94 -1.88 14.89
C GLY A 48 0.38 -1.48 13.53
N PRO A 49 1.26 -1.31 12.51
CA PRO A 49 0.85 -0.79 11.22
C PRO A 49 0.07 -1.80 10.37
N VAL A 50 -0.92 -1.30 9.63
CA VAL A 50 -1.74 -2.08 8.69
C VAL A 50 -1.71 -1.40 7.32
N LEU A 51 -1.48 -2.21 6.28
CA LEU A 51 -1.63 -1.83 4.89
C LEU A 51 -3.03 -2.20 4.39
N THR A 52 -3.78 -1.23 3.91
CA THR A 52 -4.98 -1.46 3.10
C THR A 52 -4.62 -1.21 1.63
N ARG A 53 -4.92 -2.15 0.73
CA ARG A 53 -4.89 -1.95 -0.72
C ARG A 53 -6.31 -2.03 -1.26
N THR A 54 -6.71 -1.01 -2.01
CA THR A 54 -7.98 -0.99 -2.75
C THR A 54 -7.68 -1.04 -4.23
N PHE A 55 -8.13 -2.08 -4.90
CA PHE A 55 -7.90 -2.33 -6.32
C PHE A 55 -8.98 -1.68 -7.19
N ALA A 56 -8.71 -1.53 -8.49
CA ALA A 56 -9.59 -0.86 -9.45
C ALA A 56 -10.97 -1.51 -9.61
N ASP A 57 -11.09 -2.81 -9.32
CA ASP A 57 -12.34 -3.58 -9.30
C ASP A 57 -13.12 -3.42 -7.98
N GLY A 58 -12.57 -2.69 -7.01
CA GLY A 58 -13.16 -2.48 -5.69
C GLY A 58 -12.75 -3.53 -4.66
N GLU A 59 -11.95 -4.54 -5.01
CA GLU A 59 -11.40 -5.48 -4.04
C GLU A 59 -10.55 -4.72 -3.01
N VAL A 60 -10.69 -5.12 -1.75
CA VAL A 60 -9.92 -4.57 -0.64
C VAL A 60 -9.13 -5.69 0.03
N MET A 61 -7.83 -5.51 0.11
CA MET A 61 -6.92 -6.38 0.82
C MET A 61 -6.33 -5.64 2.01
N GLU A 62 -6.35 -6.28 3.19
CA GLU A 62 -5.70 -5.77 4.39
C GLU A 62 -4.55 -6.69 4.81
N GLN A 63 -3.42 -6.11 5.18
CA GLN A 63 -2.23 -6.85 5.59
C GLN A 63 -1.62 -6.20 6.82
N ARG A 64 -1.33 -7.01 7.84
CA ARG A 64 -0.54 -6.56 8.99
C ARG A 64 0.91 -6.39 8.58
N LEU A 65 1.53 -5.35 9.11
CA LEU A 65 2.92 -5.02 8.85
C LEU A 65 3.72 -5.15 10.14
N ASN A 66 4.96 -5.62 10.01
CA ASN A 66 5.95 -5.52 11.07
C ASN A 66 6.92 -4.37 10.74
N GLU A 67 6.94 -3.34 11.59
CA GLU A 67 7.82 -2.20 11.36
C GLU A 67 9.23 -2.44 11.89
N ARG A 68 10.23 -2.05 11.07
CA ARG A 68 11.63 -1.96 11.43
C ARG A 68 12.20 -0.61 11.04
N ARG A 69 13.12 -0.08 11.84
CA ARG A 69 13.93 1.06 11.44
C ARG A 69 14.90 0.65 10.33
N ALA A 70 15.01 1.49 9.30
CA ALA A 70 16.03 1.39 8.25
C ALA A 70 16.82 2.70 8.19
N SER A 71 18.06 2.67 7.70
CA SER A 71 18.87 3.88 7.52
C SER A 71 18.25 4.88 6.56
N SER A 72 17.44 4.41 5.62
CA SER A 72 16.76 5.19 4.59
C SER A 72 15.30 5.52 4.90
N GLY A 73 14.80 5.22 6.11
CA GLY A 73 13.43 5.50 6.53
C GLY A 73 12.80 4.39 7.38
N ARG A 74 11.51 4.11 7.17
CA ARG A 74 10.77 3.06 7.89
C ARG A 74 10.55 1.87 6.96
N ARG A 75 10.92 0.67 7.39
CA ARG A 75 10.66 -0.58 6.67
C ARG A 75 9.45 -1.27 7.30
N PHE A 76 8.56 -1.76 6.47
CA PHE A 76 7.37 -2.51 6.86
C PHE A 76 7.43 -3.88 6.18
N ASP A 77 7.76 -4.91 6.94
CA ASP A 77 7.70 -6.29 6.44
C ASP A 77 6.23 -6.73 6.34
N ILE A 78 5.85 -7.33 5.21
CA ILE A 78 4.49 -7.85 5.02
C ILE A 78 4.38 -9.18 5.75
N VAL A 79 3.43 -9.29 6.68
CA VAL A 79 3.19 -10.51 7.46
C VAL A 79 1.96 -11.22 6.88
N PRO A 80 2.12 -12.35 6.17
CA PRO A 80 0.99 -13.16 5.73
C PRO A 80 0.31 -13.83 6.93
N GLU A 81 -0.97 -14.18 6.76
CA GLU A 81 -1.78 -14.78 7.82
C GLU A 81 -1.20 -16.11 8.35
N ASP A 82 -0.48 -16.84 7.49
CA ASP A 82 0.15 -18.13 7.82
C ASP A 82 1.57 -18.00 8.43
N GLY A 83 2.03 -16.78 8.71
CA GLY A 83 3.23 -16.53 9.54
C GLY A 83 4.59 -16.59 8.83
N ASP A 84 4.70 -17.23 7.66
CA ASP A 84 5.94 -17.26 6.87
C ASP A 84 5.96 -16.11 5.85
N GLY A 85 6.57 -14.99 6.22
CA GLY A 85 6.75 -13.83 5.34
C GLY A 85 7.49 -14.19 4.06
N TYR A 86 6.90 -13.88 2.90
CA TYR A 86 7.47 -14.15 1.56
C TYR A 86 8.70 -13.29 1.21
N GLY A 87 9.30 -12.59 2.19
CA GLY A 87 10.41 -11.66 1.98
C GLY A 87 9.99 -10.28 1.46
N GLU A 88 8.70 -10.09 1.17
CA GLU A 88 8.16 -8.83 0.68
C GLU A 88 8.15 -7.74 1.77
N TYR A 89 8.54 -6.53 1.39
CA TYR A 89 8.53 -5.39 2.30
C TYR A 89 8.29 -4.06 1.58
N LEU A 90 7.78 -3.11 2.34
CA LEU A 90 7.63 -1.72 1.93
C LEU A 90 8.68 -0.87 2.64
N LEU A 91 9.29 0.07 1.92
CA LEU A 91 10.20 1.06 2.48
C LEU A 91 9.58 2.44 2.29
N LEU A 92 9.12 3.03 3.39
CA LEU A 92 8.76 4.43 3.45
C LEU A 92 10.03 5.25 3.61
N ARG A 93 10.40 5.91 2.51
CA ARG A 93 11.58 6.75 2.43
C ARG A 93 11.36 8.08 3.14
N THR A 94 12.45 8.75 3.50
CA THR A 94 12.40 10.07 4.18
C THR A 94 11.78 11.18 3.33
N ASP A 95 11.71 11.01 2.02
CA ASP A 95 11.02 11.91 1.08
C ASP A 95 9.51 11.63 0.98
N GLY A 96 9.01 10.65 1.72
CA GLY A 96 7.59 10.25 1.72
C GLY A 96 7.21 9.26 0.62
N ALA A 97 8.13 8.88 -0.27
CA ALA A 97 7.87 7.85 -1.27
C ALA A 97 7.80 6.46 -0.63
N LEU A 98 6.90 5.61 -1.15
CA LEU A 98 6.79 4.22 -0.74
C LEU A 98 7.38 3.33 -1.83
N ALA A 99 8.45 2.62 -1.51
CA ALA A 99 9.04 1.62 -2.38
C ALA A 99 8.59 0.22 -1.94
N PHE A 100 8.20 -0.63 -2.89
CA PHE A 100 7.85 -2.03 -2.63
C PHE A 100 8.92 -2.96 -3.18
N TYR A 101 9.28 -3.95 -2.39
CA TYR A 101 10.31 -4.92 -2.72
C TYR A 101 9.80 -6.33 -2.50
N ASP A 102 10.31 -7.25 -3.33
CA ASP A 102 10.23 -8.69 -3.13
C ASP A 102 11.64 -9.29 -3.10
N ASN A 103 11.74 -10.61 -3.29
CA ASN A 103 13.02 -11.33 -3.31
C ASN A 103 13.88 -11.00 -4.54
N ASP A 104 13.28 -10.53 -5.64
CA ASP A 104 13.99 -10.16 -6.88
C ASP A 104 14.40 -8.68 -6.89
N GLY A 105 13.83 -7.86 -6.01
CA GLY A 105 14.29 -6.51 -5.73
C GLY A 105 13.18 -5.49 -5.78
N LEU A 106 13.47 -4.30 -6.33
CA LEU A 106 12.52 -3.19 -6.36
C LEU A 106 11.40 -3.45 -7.37
N ILE A 107 10.16 -3.41 -6.90
CA ILE A 107 8.96 -3.69 -7.69
C ILE A 107 8.24 -2.42 -8.13
N PHE A 108 8.07 -1.44 -7.23
CA PHE A 108 7.53 -0.13 -7.58
C PHE A 108 7.99 0.95 -6.59
N VAL A 109 7.91 2.21 -7.02
CA VAL A 109 8.01 3.38 -6.13
C VAL A 109 6.80 4.29 -6.38
N GLY A 110 6.00 4.50 -5.35
CA GLY A 110 4.84 5.39 -5.36
C GLY A 110 5.16 6.72 -4.70
N ALA A 111 4.79 7.81 -5.36
CA ALA A 111 4.82 9.13 -4.73
C ALA A 111 3.66 9.25 -3.70
N PRO A 112 3.86 9.97 -2.59
CA PRO A 112 2.79 10.19 -1.63
C PRO A 112 1.67 11.01 -2.27
N LEU A 113 0.43 10.59 -2.01
CA LEU A 113 -0.75 11.37 -2.32
C LEU A 113 -0.91 12.47 -1.26
N ARG A 114 -1.26 13.68 -1.72
CA ARG A 114 -1.53 14.83 -0.87
C ARG A 114 -2.98 14.82 -0.39
#